data_AF-A0A657ETK0-F1
#
_entry.id   AF-A0A657ETK0-F1
#
_cell.length_a   1.000
_cell.length_b   1.000
_cell.length_c   1.000
_cell.angle_alpha   90.00
_cell.angle_beta   90.00
_cell.angle_gamma   90.00
#
_symmetry.space_group_name_H-M   'P 1'
#
loop_
_entity.id
_entity.type
_entity.pdbx_description
1 polymer ?
#
loop_
_entity_poly.entity_id
_entity_poly.type
_entity_poly.pdbx_seq_one_letter_code
_entity_poly.pdbx_strand_id
1 'polypeptide(L)'
;MCSISFMAAFSAIMRGMNILLSIAITTGILSGIWGWVAVSLGLLSWAGFLGCTAYFACPQGGLKGLAISAATLLSGVVWAMVIIYGSALAPHLEILGYVITGIVAFLMCIQAKQLLLSFVPGTFIGACAT
;
A
#
# COMPACT_ATOMS: atom_id res chain seq x y z
N MET A 1 -22.39 -9.57 -36.81
CA MET A 1 -21.50 -8.69 -36.01
C MET A 1 -21.96 -8.52 -34.55
N CYS A 2 -23.27 -8.47 -34.27
CA CYS A 2 -23.81 -8.32 -32.89
C CYS A 2 -23.52 -9.51 -31.94
N SER A 3 -23.67 -10.77 -32.40
CA SER A 3 -23.43 -11.94 -31.53
C SER A 3 -21.97 -12.15 -31.10
N ILE A 4 -21.00 -11.75 -31.93
CA ILE A 4 -19.56 -11.87 -31.58
C ILE A 4 -19.21 -10.87 -30.47
N SER A 5 -19.77 -9.66 -30.54
CA SER A 5 -19.60 -8.64 -29.50
C SER A 5 -20.23 -9.06 -28.17
N PHE A 6 -21.37 -9.76 -28.21
CA PHE A 6 -22.03 -10.28 -27.01
C PHE A 6 -21.26 -11.45 -26.39
N MET A 7 -20.74 -12.37 -27.19
CA MET A 7 -19.91 -13.49 -26.71
C MET A 7 -18.56 -13.01 -26.17
N ALA A 8 -17.96 -11.97 -26.77
CA ALA A 8 -16.75 -11.33 -26.27
C ALA A 8 -17.00 -10.59 -24.95
N ALA A 9 -18.12 -9.87 -24.81
CA ALA A 9 -18.51 -9.22 -23.56
C ALA A 9 -18.80 -10.23 -22.44
N PHE A 10 -19.51 -11.32 -22.76
CA PHE A 10 -19.78 -12.40 -21.80
C PHE A 10 -18.50 -13.15 -21.40
N SER A 11 -17.60 -13.40 -22.35
CA SER A 11 -16.27 -13.98 -22.08
C SER A 11 -15.41 -13.03 -21.23
N ALA A 12 -15.48 -11.72 -21.45
CA ALA A 12 -14.78 -10.72 -20.64
C ALA A 12 -15.34 -10.63 -19.21
N ILE A 13 -16.67 -10.69 -19.04
CA ILE A 13 -17.34 -10.71 -17.73
C ILE A 13 -16.97 -12.00 -16.97
N MET A 14 -17.04 -13.17 -17.60
CA MET A 14 -16.66 -14.43 -16.97
C MET A 14 -15.16 -14.49 -16.64
N ARG A 15 -14.28 -13.94 -17.49
CA ARG A 15 -12.85 -13.80 -17.16
C ARG A 15 -12.63 -12.85 -16.00
N GLY A 16 -13.34 -11.71 -15.96
CA GLY A 16 -13.28 -10.75 -14.87
C GLY A 16 -13.67 -11.35 -13.52
N MET A 17 -14.78 -12.10 -13.47
CA MET A 17 -15.26 -12.75 -12.24
C MET A 17 -14.26 -13.76 -11.67
N ASN A 18 -13.65 -14.58 -12.53
CA ASN A 18 -12.63 -15.55 -12.13
C ASN A 18 -11.32 -14.87 -11.68
N ILE A 19 -10.97 -13.73 -12.26
CA ILE A 19 -9.81 -12.93 -11.84
C ILE A 19 -10.06 -12.29 -10.47
N LEU A 20 -11.22 -11.67 -10.23
CA LEU A 20 -11.56 -11.13 -8.92
C LEU A 20 -11.56 -12.21 -7.84
N LEU A 21 -12.10 -13.39 -8.14
CA LEU A 21 -12.09 -14.51 -7.21
C LEU A 21 -10.65 -14.97 -6.90
N SER A 22 -9.81 -15.10 -7.93
CA SER A 22 -8.39 -15.49 -7.76
C SER A 22 -7.61 -14.45 -6.95
N ILE A 23 -7.85 -13.16 -7.19
CA ILE A 23 -7.25 -12.06 -6.44
C ILE A 23 -7.74 -12.07 -4.99
N ALA A 24 -9.04 -12.26 -4.76
CA ALA A 24 -9.62 -12.30 -3.41
C ALA A 24 -9.06 -13.46 -2.58
N ILE A 25 -8.96 -14.65 -3.18
CA ILE A 25 -8.40 -15.84 -2.51
C ILE A 25 -6.92 -15.63 -2.19
N THR A 26 -6.12 -15.22 -3.17
CA THR A 26 -4.68 -15.02 -2.98
C THR A 26 -4.39 -13.92 -1.97
N THR A 27 -5.10 -12.78 -2.07
CA THR A 27 -4.97 -11.66 -1.14
C THR A 27 -5.41 -12.05 0.28
N GLY A 28 -6.53 -12.77 0.43
CA GLY A 28 -7.03 -13.22 1.73
C GLY A 28 -6.11 -14.22 2.43
N ILE A 29 -5.51 -15.15 1.67
CA ILE A 29 -4.54 -16.10 2.22
C ILE A 29 -3.26 -15.36 2.64
N LEU A 30 -2.69 -14.53 1.76
CA LEU A 30 -1.49 -13.76 2.07
C LEU A 30 -1.69 -12.83 3.27
N SER A 31 -2.83 -12.16 3.38
CA SER A 31 -3.14 -11.26 4.48
C SER A 31 -3.42 -12.01 5.78
N GLY A 32 -4.06 -13.18 5.73
CA GLY A 32 -4.23 -14.07 6.88
C GLY A 32 -2.90 -14.61 7.42
N ILE A 33 -2.01 -15.07 6.53
CA ILE A 33 -0.66 -15.53 6.89
C ILE A 33 0.15 -14.38 7.48
N TRP A 34 0.13 -13.20 6.84
CA TRP A 34 0.83 -12.04 7.35
C TRP A 34 0.30 -11.59 8.71
N GLY A 35 -1.03 -11.59 8.90
CA GLY A 35 -1.64 -11.26 10.19
C GLY A 35 -1.14 -12.17 11.31
N TRP A 36 -1.07 -13.48 11.06
CA TRP A 36 -0.55 -14.44 12.04
C TRP A 36 0.94 -14.24 12.33
N VAL A 37 1.76 -14.04 11.29
CA VAL A 37 3.19 -13.75 11.42
C VAL A 37 3.41 -12.43 12.17
N ALA A 38 2.61 -11.41 11.86
CA ALA A 38 2.70 -10.10 12.48
C ALA A 38 2.37 -10.14 13.97
N VAL A 39 1.33 -10.86 14.37
CA VAL A 39 0.99 -11.04 15.79
C VAL A 39 2.07 -11.84 16.52
N SER A 40 2.62 -12.87 15.87
CA SER A 40 3.64 -13.75 16.48
C SER A 40 5.01 -13.06 16.65
N LEU A 41 5.35 -12.12 15.77
CA LEU A 41 6.64 -11.41 15.76
C LEU A 41 6.54 -9.94 16.23
N GLY A 42 5.33 -9.45 16.57
CA GLY A 42 5.09 -8.05 16.92
C GLY A 42 5.28 -7.07 15.75
N LEU A 43 5.09 -7.53 14.51
CA LEU A 43 5.25 -6.70 13.31
C LEU A 43 3.96 -5.92 12.99
N LEU A 44 4.08 -4.91 12.14
CA LEU A 44 2.99 -4.03 11.75
C LEU A 44 1.99 -4.78 10.85
N SER A 45 0.80 -5.04 11.38
CA SER A 45 -0.26 -5.79 10.70
C SER A 45 -0.80 -5.07 9.45
N TRP A 46 -0.85 -3.73 9.48
CA TRP A 46 -1.34 -2.92 8.37
C TRP A 46 -0.41 -2.94 7.16
N ALA A 47 0.89 -3.19 7.34
CA ALA A 47 1.85 -3.18 6.25
C ALA A 47 1.53 -4.27 5.20
N GLY A 48 1.12 -5.46 5.62
CA GLY A 48 0.78 -6.55 4.70
C GLY A 48 -0.57 -6.35 4.02
N PHE A 49 -1.60 -5.94 4.78
CA PHE A 49 -2.94 -5.70 4.25
C PHE A 49 -2.94 -4.57 3.21
N LEU A 50 -2.27 -3.48 3.53
CA LEU A 50 -2.20 -2.31 2.67
C LEU A 50 -1.14 -2.45 1.57
N GLY A 51 -0.16 -3.34 1.75
CA GLY A 51 0.79 -3.78 0.71
C GLY A 51 0.11 -4.32 -0.53
N CYS A 52 -0.92 -5.14 -0.33
CA CYS A 52 -1.70 -5.70 -1.43
C CYS A 52 -2.50 -4.61 -2.15
N THR A 53 -3.10 -3.67 -1.41
CA THR A 53 -3.80 -2.50 -1.97
C THR A 53 -2.86 -1.60 -2.76
N ALA A 54 -1.66 -1.34 -2.24
CA ALA A 54 -0.63 -0.56 -2.92
C ALA A 54 -0.15 -1.25 -4.20
N TYR A 55 -0.05 -2.57 -4.22
CA TYR A 55 0.30 -3.34 -5.42
C TYR A 55 -0.75 -3.20 -6.52
N PHE A 56 -2.03 -3.36 -6.20
CA PHE A 56 -3.11 -3.19 -7.19
C PHE A 56 -3.30 -1.75 -7.66
N ALA A 57 -2.94 -0.77 -6.83
CA ALA A 57 -2.98 0.65 -7.18
C ALA A 57 -1.74 1.11 -7.97
N CYS A 58 -0.68 0.32 -8.04
CA CYS A 58 0.54 0.67 -8.76
C CYS A 58 0.29 0.59 -10.27
N PRO A 59 0.56 1.67 -11.05
CA PRO A 59 0.34 1.66 -12.50
C PRO A 59 1.31 0.71 -13.23
N GLN A 60 2.43 0.35 -12.60
CA GLN A 60 3.33 -0.68 -13.09
C GLN A 60 2.81 -2.06 -12.66
N GLY A 61 2.45 -2.92 -13.62
CA GLY A 61 2.02 -4.28 -13.34
C GLY A 61 3.16 -5.28 -13.11
N GLY A 62 2.83 -6.45 -12.57
CA GLY A 62 3.73 -7.58 -12.41
C GLY A 62 4.80 -7.38 -11.32
N LEU A 63 5.88 -8.15 -11.38
CA LEU A 63 6.89 -8.20 -10.31
C LEU A 63 7.58 -6.84 -10.06
N LYS A 64 7.69 -6.00 -11.09
CA LYS A 64 8.22 -4.63 -10.94
C LYS A 64 7.28 -3.74 -10.13
N GLY A 65 5.97 -3.84 -10.36
CA GLY A 65 4.95 -3.19 -9.56
C GLY A 65 5.02 -3.59 -8.09
N LEU A 66 5.19 -4.89 -7.84
CA LEU A 66 5.31 -5.44 -6.49
C LEU A 66 6.52 -4.87 -5.76
N ALA A 67 7.67 -4.83 -6.42
CA ALA A 67 8.88 -4.27 -5.84
C ALA A 67 8.74 -2.77 -5.52
N ILE A 68 8.15 -2.00 -6.44
CA ILE A 68 7.91 -0.56 -6.24
C ILE A 68 6.90 -0.33 -5.11
N SER A 69 5.76 -1.04 -5.11
CA SER A 69 4.73 -0.89 -4.08
C SER A 69 5.23 -1.33 -2.71
N ALA A 70 6.03 -2.41 -2.64
CA ALA A 70 6.62 -2.84 -1.38
C ALA A 70 7.67 -1.84 -0.88
N ALA A 71 8.54 -1.34 -1.75
CA ALA A 71 9.57 -0.36 -1.38
C ALA A 71 8.95 0.97 -0.89
N THR A 72 7.91 1.45 -1.57
CA THR A 72 7.22 2.70 -1.17
C THR A 72 6.45 2.51 0.13
N LEU A 73 5.79 1.36 0.31
CA LEU A 73 5.06 1.06 1.53
C LEU A 73 6.00 0.90 2.74
N LEU A 74 7.14 0.23 2.58
CA LEU A 74 8.19 0.15 3.61
C LEU A 74 8.76 1.53 3.95
N SER A 75 8.99 2.38 2.93
CA SER A 75 9.38 3.78 3.15
C SER A 75 8.32 4.54 3.95
N GLY A 76 7.05 4.35 3.62
CA GLY A 76 5.91 4.93 4.34
C GLY A 76 5.88 4.52 5.80
N VAL A 77 6.10 3.23 6.08
CA VAL A 77 6.22 2.70 7.45
C VAL A 77 7.36 3.37 8.22
N VAL A 78 8.51 3.60 7.59
CA VAL A 78 9.65 4.30 8.21
C VAL A 78 9.27 5.74 8.55
N TRP A 79 8.64 6.45 7.62
CA TRP A 79 8.14 7.81 7.88
C TRP A 79 7.07 7.83 8.97
N ALA A 80 6.26 6.78 9.07
CA ALA A 80 5.30 6.66 10.15
C ALA A 80 5.96 6.56 11.52
N MET A 81 7.00 5.75 11.63
CA MET A 81 7.78 5.69 12.87
C MET A 81 8.39 7.06 13.20
N VAL A 82 8.87 7.81 12.21
CA VAL A 82 9.38 9.17 12.42
C VAL A 82 8.31 10.10 13.00
N ILE A 83 7.06 10.05 12.50
CA ILE A 83 5.96 10.87 13.03
C ILE A 83 5.59 10.46 14.45
N ILE A 84 5.45 9.15 14.72
CA ILE A 84 5.06 8.63 16.03
C ILE A 84 6.11 8.94 17.09
N TYR A 85 7.39 8.64 16.83
CA TYR A 85 8.48 8.94 17.76
C TYR A 85 8.74 10.44 17.88
N GLY A 86 8.64 11.19 16.78
CA GLY A 86 8.80 12.64 16.77
C GLY A 86 7.72 13.36 17.59
N SER A 87 6.47 12.89 17.50
CA SER A 87 5.35 13.43 18.29
C SER A 87 5.43 13.02 19.77
N ALA A 88 6.02 11.86 20.07
CA ALA A 88 6.23 11.41 21.45
C ALA A 88 7.27 12.24 22.23
N LEU A 89 8.16 12.99 21.57
CA LEU A 89 9.13 13.86 22.25
C LEU A 89 8.51 15.11 22.90
N ALA A 90 7.32 15.54 22.46
CA ALA A 90 6.65 16.72 22.99
C ALA A 90 5.11 16.56 22.97
N PRO A 91 4.56 15.67 23.81
CA PRO A 91 3.13 15.32 23.81
C PRO A 91 2.20 16.48 24.21
N HIS A 92 2.72 17.57 24.79
CA HIS A 92 1.94 18.73 25.21
C HIS A 92 1.68 19.76 24.09
N LEU A 93 2.26 19.58 22.91
CA LEU A 93 2.12 20.49 21.77
C LEU A 93 1.55 19.73 20.56
N GLU A 94 0.23 19.51 20.54
CA GLU A 94 -0.46 18.83 19.42
C GLU A 94 -0.17 19.48 18.06
N ILE A 95 0.05 20.80 18.05
CA ILE A 95 0.44 21.58 16.86
C ILE A 95 1.78 21.11 16.28
N LEU A 96 2.72 20.68 17.14
CA LEU A 96 4.02 20.20 16.69
C LEU A 96 3.90 18.88 15.92
N GLY A 97 3.00 17.99 16.34
CA GLY A 97 2.68 16.75 15.61
C GLY A 97 2.17 17.04 14.20
N TYR A 98 1.23 18.00 14.05
CA TYR A 98 0.72 18.39 12.74
C TYR A 98 1.79 19.00 11.83
N VAL A 99 2.70 19.80 12.38
CA VAL A 99 3.84 20.36 11.63
C VAL A 99 4.80 19.26 11.18
N ILE A 100 5.11 18.29 12.05
CA ILE A 100 5.96 17.14 11.72
C ILE A 100 5.32 16.31 10.60
N THR A 101 4.03 16.00 10.69
CA THR A 101 3.30 15.29 9.63
C THR A 101 3.32 16.07 8.30
N GLY A 102 3.17 17.39 8.33
CA GLY A 102 3.28 18.24 7.14
C GLY A 102 4.67 18.22 6.50
N ILE A 103 5.74 18.28 7.31
CA ILE A 103 7.12 18.17 6.84
C ILE A 103 7.37 16.78 6.24
N VAL A 104 6.94 15.72 6.93
CA VAL A 104 7.12 14.34 6.46
C VAL A 104 6.36 14.11 5.14
N ALA A 105 5.13 14.58 5.02
CA ALA A 105 4.35 14.49 3.77
C ALA A 105 5.07 15.21 2.60
N PHE A 106 5.67 16.37 2.86
CA PHE A 106 6.49 17.07 1.86
C PHE A 106 7.73 16.27 1.46
N LEU A 107 8.44 15.68 2.42
CA LEU A 107 9.60 14.83 2.16
C LEU A 107 9.23 13.56 1.39
N MET A 108 8.09 12.94 1.69
CA MET A 108 7.56 11.79 0.93
C MET A 108 7.33 12.14 -0.55
N CYS A 109 6.79 13.33 -0.83
CA CYS A 109 6.60 13.80 -2.20
C CYS A 109 7.93 14.04 -2.94
N ILE A 110 8.95 14.58 -2.26
CA ILE A 110 10.29 14.74 -2.85
C ILE A 110 10.97 13.38 -3.09
N GLN A 111 10.78 12.44 -2.17
CA GLN A 111 11.38 11.11 -2.22
C GLN A 111 10.93 10.33 -3.48
N ALA A 112 9.76 10.65 -4.02
CA ALA A 112 9.26 10.06 -5.26
C ALA A 112 10.04 10.44 -6.53
N LYS A 113 11.04 11.32 -6.45
CA LYS A 113 12.01 11.50 -7.54
C LYS A 113 12.87 10.25 -7.80
N GLN A 114 12.93 9.30 -6.86
CA GLN A 114 13.64 8.03 -7.04
C GLN A 114 12.77 7.02 -7.81
N LEU A 115 13.34 6.33 -8.81
CA LEU A 115 12.61 5.39 -9.67
C LEU A 115 11.87 4.28 -8.90
N LEU A 116 12.44 3.80 -7.80
CA LEU A 116 11.83 2.77 -6.93
C LEU A 116 10.79 3.33 -5.96
N LEU A 117 10.78 4.64 -5.71
CA LEU A 117 9.84 5.32 -4.81
C LEU A 117 8.84 6.23 -5.53
N SER A 118 8.79 6.14 -6.86
CA SER A 118 7.94 6.98 -7.70
C SER A 118 6.43 6.84 -7.39
N PHE A 119 6.02 5.79 -6.68
CA PHE A 119 4.64 5.58 -6.26
C PHE A 119 4.35 6.24 -4.91
N VAL A 120 4.19 7.58 -4.95
CA VAL A 120 3.79 8.42 -3.80
C VAL A 120 2.60 7.84 -3.01
N PRO A 121 1.51 7.37 -3.65
CA PRO A 121 0.37 6.82 -2.92
C PRO A 121 0.75 5.63 -2.02
N GLY A 122 1.70 4.79 -2.44
CA GLY A 122 2.17 3.66 -1.64
C GLY A 122 2.89 4.10 -0.36
N THR A 123 3.64 5.20 -0.43
CA THR A 123 4.32 5.79 0.74
C THR A 123 3.31 6.35 1.74
N PHE A 124 2.26 7.05 1.28
CA PHE A 124 1.18 7.52 2.16
C PHE A 124 0.39 6.38 2.77
N ILE A 125 0.11 5.33 1.99
CA ILE A 125 -0.56 4.12 2.48
C ILE A 125 0.27 3.44 3.58
N GLY A 126 1.60 3.39 3.44
CA GLY A 126 2.49 2.84 4.47
C GLY A 126 2.52 3.67 5.76
N ALA A 127 2.29 4.99 5.66
CA ALA A 127 2.27 5.90 6.79
C ALA A 127 0.87 6.11 7.41
N CYS A 128 -0.15 5.37 7.00
CA CYS A 128 -1.53 5.65 7.39
C CYS A 128 -1.86 5.45 8.88
N ALA A 129 -0.95 4.85 9.65
CA ALA A 129 -1.15 4.48 11.05
C ALA A 129 -0.53 5.47 12.05
N THR A 130 -0.21 6.69 11.60
CA THR A 130 0.38 7.79 12.40
C THR A 130 -0.66 8.78 12.85
#